data_AF-A0A842NVF6-F1
#
_entry.id   AF-A0A842NVF6-F1
#
_cell.length_a   1.000
_cell.length_b   1.000
_cell.length_c   1.000
_cell.angle_alpha   90.00
_cell.angle_beta   90.00
_cell.angle_gamma   90.00
#
_symmetry.space_group_name_H-M   'P 1'
#
loop_
_entity.id
_entity.type
_entity.pdbx_description
1 polymer ?
#
loop_
_entity_poly.entity_id
_entity_poly.type
_entity_poly.pdbx_seq_one_letter_code
_entity_poly.pdbx_strand_id
1 'polypeptide(L)' 'MSLFRKKCMYCREKIDKGQEQFANIKIIGYVGTFNRPFCSEEHINKYNEEIKNRSQKKGGCCCG' A
#
# COMPACT_ATOMS: atom_id res chain seq x y z
N MET A 1 -13.04 -24.73 4.14
CA MET A 1 -13.13 -23.43 4.85
C MET A 1 -12.05 -22.49 4.34
N SER A 2 -12.32 -21.74 3.25
CA SER A 2 -11.35 -20.77 2.71
C SER A 2 -11.52 -19.44 3.42
N LEU A 3 -10.83 -19.27 4.55
CA LEU A 3 -10.65 -17.93 5.12
C LEU A 3 -9.76 -17.14 4.16
N PHE A 4 -10.36 -16.17 3.47
CA PHE A 4 -9.66 -15.14 2.72
C PHE A 4 -8.79 -14.33 3.70
N ARG A 5 -7.61 -14.85 4.03
CA ARG A 5 -6.60 -14.13 4.82
C ARG A 5 -6.21 -12.89 4.03
N LYS A 6 -6.31 -11.72 4.68
CA LYS A 6 -5.87 -10.46 4.06
C LYS A 6 -4.38 -10.55 3.81
N LYS A 7 -3.90 -9.86 2.78
CA LYS A 7 -2.48 -9.83 2.44
C LYS A 7 -1.93 -8.43 2.67
N CYS A 8 -0.71 -8.35 3.17
CA CYS A 8 -0.02 -7.08 3.31
C CYS A 8 0.17 -6.45 1.93
N MET A 9 -0.20 -5.17 1.79
CA MET A 9 -0.03 -4.46 0.52
C MET A 9 1.44 -4.33 0.10
N TYR A 10 2.36 -4.29 1.07
CA TYR A 10 3.79 -4.15 0.86
C TYR A 10 4.47 -5.50 0.53
N CYS A 11 4.55 -6.41 1.50
CA CYS A 11 5.25 -7.69 1.33
C CYS A 11 4.41 -8.79 0.65
N ARG A 12 3.11 -8.57 0.43
CA ARG A 12 2.15 -9.53 -0.16
C ARG A 12 1.97 -10.82 0.64
N GLU A 13 2.53 -10.89 1.84
CA GLU A 13 2.36 -12.00 2.76
C GLU A 13 0.96 -12.02 3.36
N LYS A 14 0.51 -13.21 3.76
CA LYS A 14 -0.77 -13.39 4.43
C LYS A 14 -0.65 -12.83 5.84
N ILE A 15 -1.57 -11.94 6.20
CA ILE A 15 -1.71 -11.39 7.54
C ILE A 15 -2.70 -12.25 8.30
N ASP A 16 -2.35 -12.59 9.54
CA ASP A 16 -3.24 -13.33 10.41
C ASP A 16 -4.38 -12.45 10.94
N LYS A 17 -5.51 -13.07 11.24
CA LYS A 17 -6.73 -12.34 11.56
C LYS A 17 -6.55 -11.66 12.92
N GLY A 18 -6.58 -10.32 12.94
CA GLY A 18 -6.34 -9.51 14.14
C GLY A 18 -4.94 -8.88 14.25
N GLN A 19 -4.01 -9.24 13.36
CA GLN A 19 -2.70 -8.57 13.21
C GLN A 19 -2.66 -7.60 12.01
N GLU A 20 -3.82 -7.39 11.37
CA GLU A 20 -3.99 -6.52 10.22
C GLU A 20 -4.05 -5.05 10.65
N GLN A 21 -3.00 -4.31 10.31
CA GLN A 21 -2.95 -2.85 10.45
C GLN A 21 -3.57 -2.20 9.21
N PHE A 22 -4.61 -1.40 9.39
CA PHE A 22 -5.24 -0.64 8.30
C PHE A 22 -4.67 0.76 8.23
N ALA A 23 -4.12 1.11 7.08
CA ALA A 23 -3.61 2.45 6.82
C ALA A 23 -4.27 3.07 5.60
N ASN A 24 -4.60 4.35 5.72
CA ASN A 24 -5.11 5.17 4.63
C ASN A 24 -3.93 5.68 3.81
N ILE A 25 -3.73 5.11 2.63
CA ILE A 25 -2.64 5.47 1.74
C ILE A 25 -3.15 6.40 0.65
N LYS A 26 -2.50 7.55 0.46
CA LYS A 26 -2.74 8.45 -0.67
C LYS A 26 -1.85 8.04 -1.83
N ILE A 27 -2.45 7.46 -2.87
CA ILE A 27 -1.72 7.08 -4.08
C ILE A 27 -1.71 8.30 -5.01
N ILE A 28 -0.53 8.86 -5.26
CA ILE A 28 -0.40 10.05 -6.10
C ILE A 28 -0.77 9.69 -7.55
N GLY A 29 -1.70 10.44 -8.14
CA GLY A 29 -2.32 10.13 -9.44
C GLY A 29 -3.68 9.45 -9.35
N TYR A 30 -4.15 9.11 -8.14
CA TYR A 30 -5.52 8.64 -7.91
C TYR A 30 -6.24 9.62 -6.98
N VAL A 31 -7.52 9.89 -7.29
CA VAL A 31 -8.37 10.72 -6.43
C VAL A 31 -8.93 9.84 -5.31
N GLY A 32 -8.43 10.03 -4.09
CA GLY A 32 -8.93 9.37 -2.88
C GLY A 32 -7.85 8.75 -1.99
N THR A 33 -8.25 8.39 -0.77
CA THR A 33 -7.44 7.57 0.15
C THR A 33 -7.87 6.11 0.04
N PHE A 34 -6.91 5.22 -0.14
CA PHE A 34 -7.16 3.79 -0.20
C PHE A 34 -6.84 3.16 1.15
N ASN A 35 -7.85 2.56 1.77
CA ASN A 35 -7.64 1.77 2.97
C ASN A 35 -7.00 0.42 2.57
N ARG A 36 -5.75 0.18 3.00
CA ARG A 36 -4.99 -1.01 2.66
C ARG A 36 -4.51 -1.73 3.94
N PRO A 37 -4.59 -3.07 3.99
CA PRO A 37 -4.06 -3.86 5.10
C PRO A 37 -2.54 -4.03 5.00
N PHE A 38 -1.87 -3.94 6.14
CA PHE A 38 -0.44 -4.16 6.31
C PHE A 38 -0.19 -5.07 7.51
N CYS A 39 0.95 -5.78 7.49
CA CYS A 39 1.34 -6.61 8.63
C CYS A 39 2.02 -5.79 9.75
N SER A 40 2.61 -4.63 9.41
CA SER A 40 3.39 -3.80 10.35
C SER A 40 3.35 -2.33 9.95
N GLU A 41 3.55 -1.43 10.92
CA GLU A 41 3.69 0.02 10.68
C GLU A 41 4.93 0.36 9.85
N GLU A 42 6.00 -0.42 9.97
CA GLU A 42 7.21 -0.24 9.15
C GLU A 42 6.89 -0.38 7.64
N HIS A 43 6.06 -1.35 7.27
CA HIS A 43 5.61 -1.53 5.89
C HIS A 43 4.68 -0.40 5.43
N ILE A 44 3.90 0.20 6.34
CA ILE A 44 3.08 1.38 6.04
C ILE A 44 3.98 2.57 5.70
N ASN A 45 5.00 2.82 6.53
CA ASN A 45 5.95 3.91 6.32
C ASN A 45 6.76 3.72 5.05
N LYS A 46 7.37 2.54 4.84
CA LYS A 46 8.10 2.21 3.61
C LYS A 46 7.23 2.40 2.37
N TYR A 47 5.99 1.90 2.38
CA TYR A 47 5.08 2.04 1.24
C TYR A 47 4.68 3.50 0.97
N ASN A 48 4.41 4.30 2.01
CA ASN A 48 4.12 5.72 1.87
C ASN A 48 5.34 6.48 1.32
N GLU A 49 6.54 6.21 1.83
CA GLU A 49 7.77 6.80 1.33
C GLU A 49 8.05 6.42 -0.12
N GLU A 50 7.83 5.17 -0.50
CA GLU A 50 7.97 4.71 -1.89
C GLU A 50 6.96 5.41 -2.81
N ILE A 51 5.70 5.53 -2.43
CA ILE A 51 4.69 6.25 -3.23
C ILE A 51 5.06 7.73 -3.36
N LYS A 52 5.48 8.36 -2.26
CA LYS A 52 5.91 9.77 -2.25
C LYS A 52 7.12 9.98 -3.16
N ASN A 53 8.13 9.12 -3.08
CA ASN A 53 9.32 9.17 -3.93
C ASN A 53 9.01 8.85 -5.40
N ARG A 54 8.15 7.87 -5.66
CA ARG A 54 7.77 7.46 -7.02
C ARG A 54 7.00 8.57 -7.75
N SER A 55 6.26 9.39 -7.01
CA SER A 55 5.62 10.58 -7.58
C SER A 55 6.61 11.67 -7.98
N GLN A 56 7.71 11.87 -7.24
CA GLN A 56 8.75 12.83 -7.64
C GLN A 56 9.49 12.38 -8.90
N LYS A 57 9.56 11.06 -9.18
CA LYS A 57 10.20 10.52 -10.38
C LYS A 57 9.33 10.47 -11.63
N LYS A 58 8.05 10.88 -11.58
CA LYS A 58 7.19 10.98 -12.79
C LYS A 58 7.34 12.34 -13.49
N GLY A 59 8.57 12.68 -13.85
CA GLY A 59 8.85 13.47 -15.05
C GLY A 59 9.32 12.49 -16.12
N GLY A 60 8.44 12.05 -17.00
CA GLY A 60 8.82 11.11 -18.06
C GLY A 60 7.65 10.32 -18.63
N CYS A 61 7.11 10.85 -19.73
CA CYS A 61 6.62 10.12 -20.91
C CYS A 61 5.77 8.86 -20.68
N CYS A 62 4.44 8.98 -20.86
CA CYS A 62 3.65 8.01 -21.66
C CYS A 62 2.21 8.54 -21.87
N CYS A 63 2.03 9.46 -22.80
CA CYS A 63 0.83 9.55 -23.63
C CYS A 63 1.36 9.86 -25.04
N GLY A 64 1.10 8.94 -25.97
CA GLY A 64 1.44 9.09 -27.39
C GLY A 64 0.54 10.09 -28.10
#